data_AF-A0A4R6P3T2-F1
#
_entry.id   AF-A0A4R6P3T2-F1
#
_cell.length_a   1.000
_cell.length_b   1.000
_cell.length_c   1.000
_cell.angle_alpha   90.00
_cell.angle_beta   90.00
_cell.angle_gamma   90.00
#
_symmetry.space_group_name_H-M   'P 1'
#
loop_
_entity.id
_entity.type
_entity.pdbx_description
1 polymer ?
#
loop_
_entity_poly.entity_id
_entity_poly.type
_entity_poly.pdbx_seq_one_letter_code
_entity_poly.pdbx_strand_id
1 'polypeptide(L)'
;MHWCPRCRGVLLSPGKVDAPPEKRNYRWVARRPDHRDRRVSARTVRADPGPTPRYTEVPRWGLLDPPPAQPRAPRRPLRGIADRRDRLLVMIAAAFVLAGIAEYGRYLILLQNRTRLIPSWLLWISDATVWLFGTLAPILALLTALSLVAWLIEARRAAFAAHGSRDPRRSWTLIAGCVIPGVNLVWPGVFLTELAAAHPDPRALRAVRIWWAAWATSGVLFLAATLWRNASTLQAEADGVSFTGFTDLCAAGFAVLTLWTVRLLEGRDLRGNPRSAHRLLIAADPAQEVIAPVEPGGASTAEETESSESAEPGENPHKEVVAK
;
A
#
# COMPACT_ATOMS: atom_id res chain seq x y z
N MET A 1 -8.29 49.22 -13.19
CA MET A 1 -6.98 49.18 -12.52
C MET A 1 -7.20 49.58 -11.07
N HIS A 2 -6.97 48.68 -10.10
CA HIS A 2 -7.27 48.97 -8.70
C HIS A 2 -6.07 49.68 -8.05
N TRP A 3 -6.29 50.93 -7.63
CA TRP A 3 -5.31 51.81 -6.99
C TRP A 3 -5.51 51.75 -5.47
N CYS A 4 -4.45 51.53 -4.68
CA CYS A 4 -4.55 51.64 -3.22
C CYS A 4 -4.37 53.09 -2.74
N PRO A 5 -5.38 53.73 -2.12
CA PRO A 5 -5.33 55.15 -1.74
C PRO A 5 -4.29 55.46 -0.66
N ARG A 6 -3.79 54.46 0.07
CA ARG A 6 -2.85 54.65 1.19
C ARG A 6 -1.37 54.62 0.78
N CYS A 7 -1.02 53.85 -0.25
CA CYS A 7 0.38 53.68 -0.68
C CYS A 7 0.65 54.16 -2.12
N ARG A 8 -0.36 54.69 -2.83
CA ARG A 8 -0.26 55.21 -4.21
C ARG A 8 0.41 54.24 -5.20
N GLY A 9 0.42 52.95 -4.87
CA GLY A 9 0.99 51.88 -5.68
C GLY A 9 -0.09 51.08 -6.40
N VAL A 10 0.30 50.51 -7.55
CA VAL A 10 -0.53 49.57 -8.31
C VAL A 10 -0.70 48.30 -7.49
N LEU A 11 -1.93 47.93 -7.15
CA LEU A 11 -2.21 46.64 -6.51
C LEU A 11 -2.00 45.54 -7.56
N LEU A 12 -0.86 44.85 -7.48
CA LEU A 12 -0.63 43.61 -8.22
C LEU A 12 -1.66 42.59 -7.72
N SER A 13 -2.52 42.13 -8.61
CA SER A 13 -3.52 41.11 -8.28
C SER A 13 -2.81 39.84 -7.80
N PRO A 14 -3.27 39.19 -6.70
CA PRO A 14 -2.75 37.90 -6.30
C PRO A 14 -3.05 36.88 -7.41
N GLY A 15 -2.01 36.45 -8.13
CA GLY A 15 -2.13 35.39 -9.12
C GLY A 15 -2.51 34.05 -8.47
N LYS A 16 -3.16 33.16 -9.23
CA LYS A 16 -3.51 31.81 -8.77
C LYS A 16 -2.29 31.11 -8.16
N VAL A 17 -2.48 30.47 -7.00
CA VAL A 17 -1.43 29.79 -6.20
C VAL A 17 -0.73 28.68 -6.97
N ASP A 18 -1.28 28.23 -8.10
CA ASP A 18 -0.73 27.12 -8.91
C ASP A 18 -0.13 27.55 -10.25
N ALA A 19 0.00 28.85 -10.55
CA ALA A 19 0.58 29.29 -11.83
C ALA A 19 2.08 28.93 -11.96
N PRO A 20 2.63 28.75 -13.16
CA PRO A 20 4.09 28.63 -13.35
C PRO A 20 4.84 29.85 -12.78
N PRO A 21 6.07 29.71 -12.24
CA PRO A 21 6.80 30.80 -11.57
C PRO A 21 6.92 32.08 -12.41
N GLU A 22 7.09 31.94 -13.72
CA GLU A 22 7.18 33.03 -14.70
C GLU A 22 5.90 33.86 -14.84
N LYS A 23 4.75 33.28 -14.48
CA LYS A 23 3.42 33.92 -14.56
C LYS A 23 2.91 34.41 -13.21
N ARG A 24 3.73 34.29 -12.14
CA ARG A 24 3.37 34.77 -10.81
C ARG A 24 3.86 36.22 -10.65
N ASN A 25 2.96 37.10 -10.24
CA ASN A 25 3.29 38.48 -9.87
C ASN A 25 4.04 38.59 -8.53
N TYR A 26 4.48 37.47 -7.95
CA TYR A 26 5.23 37.40 -6.71
C TYR A 26 6.32 36.33 -6.83
N ARG A 27 7.48 36.59 -6.21
CA ARG A 27 8.61 35.66 -6.15
C ARG A 27 8.80 35.23 -4.71
N TRP A 28 8.68 33.92 -4.45
CA TRP A 28 9.08 33.37 -3.16
C TRP A 28 10.59 33.48 -3.02
N VAL A 29 11.04 34.13 -1.95
CA VAL A 29 12.45 34.20 -1.58
C VAL A 29 12.56 33.69 -0.15
N ALA A 30 13.18 32.51 0.02
CA ALA A 30 13.59 32.06 1.33
C ALA A 30 14.79 32.91 1.76
N ARG A 31 14.57 33.89 2.63
CA ARG A 31 15.66 34.57 3.31
C ARG A 31 15.93 33.86 4.63
N ARG A 32 17.20 33.70 4.97
CA ARG A 32 17.56 33.45 6.38
C ARG A 32 16.90 34.55 7.22
N PRO A 33 16.39 34.24 8.42
CA PRO A 33 15.94 35.25 9.36
C PRO A 33 17.01 36.34 9.43
N ASP A 34 16.61 37.59 9.26
CA ASP A 34 17.53 38.71 9.30
C ASP A 34 18.18 38.69 10.68
N HIS A 35 19.44 38.23 10.76
CA HIS A 35 20.31 38.41 11.92
C HIS A 35 20.73 39.88 11.94
N ARG A 36 19.78 40.81 11.86
CA ARG A 36 19.99 42.11 12.46
C ARG A 36 20.26 41.78 13.91
N ASP A 37 21.53 41.85 14.26
CA ASP A 37 21.99 42.07 15.61
C ASP A 37 21.09 43.17 16.13
N ARG A 38 20.03 42.75 16.81
CA ARG A 38 19.21 43.62 17.62
C ARG A 38 20.24 44.12 18.59
N ARG A 39 20.84 45.28 18.31
CA ARG A 39 21.78 45.95 19.21
C ARG A 39 21.11 45.85 20.56
N VAL A 40 21.68 44.99 21.39
CA VAL A 40 21.21 44.72 22.74
C VAL A 40 21.57 45.98 23.51
N SER A 41 20.81 47.04 23.28
CA SER A 41 20.78 48.22 24.10
C SER A 41 19.61 48.11 25.07
N ALA A 42 19.53 46.94 25.71
CA ALA A 42 19.23 46.88 27.10
C ALA A 42 20.40 46.10 27.68
N ARG A 43 21.24 46.76 28.48
CA ARG A 43 22.18 46.08 29.37
C ARG A 43 21.35 45.30 30.38
N THR A 44 20.75 44.20 29.96
CA THR A 44 20.30 43.14 30.84
C THR A 44 21.57 42.61 31.46
N VAL A 45 21.79 42.98 32.72
CA VAL A 45 22.71 42.27 33.61
C VAL A 45 22.50 40.79 33.32
N ARG A 46 23.54 40.09 32.82
CA ARG A 46 23.49 38.64 32.76
C ARG A 46 23.39 38.20 34.23
N ALA A 47 22.16 37.92 34.68
CA ALA A 47 21.96 37.24 35.93
C ALA A 47 22.68 35.89 35.79
N ASP A 48 23.47 35.53 36.80
CA ASP A 48 24.06 34.20 36.84
C ASP A 48 22.94 33.17 36.61
N PRO A 49 23.21 32.11 35.81
CA PRO A 49 22.21 31.09 35.58
C PRO A 49 21.72 30.60 36.94
N GLY A 50 20.46 30.90 37.25
CA GLY A 50 19.82 30.42 38.46
C GLY A 50 19.89 28.89 38.52
N PRO A 51 19.73 28.29 39.71
CA PRO A 51 19.74 26.84 39.86
C PRO A 51 18.77 26.20 38.86
N THR A 52 19.20 25.11 38.22
CA THR A 52 18.37 24.37 37.27
C THR A 52 17.03 24.06 37.92
N PRO A 53 15.90 24.51 37.35
CA PRO A 53 14.61 24.34 37.98
C PRO A 53 14.32 22.85 38.19
N ARG A 54 14.15 22.46 39.46
CA ARG A 54 13.79 21.09 39.84
C ARG A 54 12.28 20.97 39.81
N TYR A 55 11.76 20.26 38.82
CA TYR A 55 10.35 19.90 38.76
C TYR A 55 10.17 18.57 39.47
N THR A 56 9.19 18.50 40.38
CA THR A 56 8.77 17.26 41.03
C THR A 56 8.08 16.28 40.07
N GLU A 57 7.60 16.78 38.93
CA GLU A 57 6.91 16.00 37.91
C GLU A 57 7.44 16.34 36.51
N VAL A 58 7.31 15.37 35.58
CA VAL A 58 7.72 15.56 34.18
C VAL A 58 6.91 16.71 33.55
N PRO A 59 7.57 17.76 33.04
CA PRO A 59 6.88 18.91 32.46
C PRO A 59 6.05 18.50 31.23
N ARG A 60 4.77 18.84 31.23
CA ARG A 60 3.82 18.53 30.13
C ARG A 60 3.68 19.65 29.10
N TRP A 61 4.40 20.76 29.25
CA TRP A 61 4.39 21.90 28.35
C TRP A 61 5.29 21.66 27.10
N GLY A 62 5.14 20.50 26.45
CA GLY A 62 5.77 20.24 25.16
C GLY A 62 4.81 20.58 24.01
N LEU A 63 5.35 20.73 22.79
CA LEU A 63 4.53 20.58 21.59
C LEU A 63 4.09 19.11 21.53
N LEU A 64 2.93 18.83 22.13
CA LEU A 64 2.28 17.55 22.01
C LEU A 64 1.80 17.44 20.56
N ASP A 65 2.40 16.53 19.80
CA ASP A 65 1.91 16.11 18.49
C ASP A 65 1.18 14.77 18.65
N PRO A 66 -0.04 14.75 19.23
CA PRO A 66 -0.79 13.51 19.35
C PRO A 66 -1.11 13.00 17.94
N PRO A 67 -0.93 11.70 17.67
CA PRO A 67 -1.30 11.15 16.37
C PRO A 67 -2.77 11.46 16.11
N PRO A 68 -3.14 11.86 14.87
CA PRO A 68 -4.51 12.24 14.56
C PRO A 68 -5.47 11.12 14.96
N ALA A 69 -6.50 11.47 15.74
CA ALA A 69 -7.49 10.51 16.19
C ALA A 69 -8.08 9.76 14.99
N GLN A 70 -8.05 8.43 15.03
CA GLN A 70 -8.58 7.62 13.94
C GLN A 70 -10.07 7.94 13.75
N PRO A 71 -10.48 8.44 12.58
CA PRO A 71 -11.89 8.76 12.35
C PRO A 71 -12.72 7.50 12.55
N ARG A 72 -13.80 7.61 13.33
CA ARG A 72 -14.73 6.49 13.54
C ARG A 72 -15.32 6.08 12.20
N ALA A 73 -14.86 4.95 11.68
CA ALA A 73 -15.27 4.50 10.36
C ALA A 73 -16.79 4.31 10.31
N PRO A 74 -17.50 4.92 9.34
CA PRO A 74 -18.93 4.71 9.18
C PRO A 74 -19.24 3.23 8.95
N ARG A 75 -20.40 2.76 9.43
CA ARG A 75 -20.88 1.39 9.16
C ARG A 75 -21.08 1.24 7.64
N ARG A 76 -20.24 0.40 7.02
CA ARG A 76 -20.26 0.12 5.58
C ARG A 76 -20.97 -1.23 5.37
N PRO A 77 -22.15 -1.27 4.71
CA PRO A 77 -22.97 -2.49 4.62
C PRO A 77 -22.28 -3.61 3.82
N LEU A 78 -21.41 -3.25 2.86
CA LEU A 78 -20.71 -4.19 1.98
C LEU A 78 -19.41 -4.75 2.59
N ARG A 79 -18.99 -4.24 3.76
CA ARG A 79 -17.68 -4.56 4.35
C ARG A 79 -17.51 -6.04 4.63
N GLY A 80 -18.51 -6.69 5.24
CA GLY A 80 -18.44 -8.13 5.52
C GLY A 80 -18.34 -9.01 4.26
N ILE A 81 -18.91 -8.56 3.14
CA ILE A 81 -18.79 -9.26 1.85
C ILE A 81 -17.40 -8.99 1.24
N ALA A 82 -16.91 -7.76 1.28
CA ALA A 82 -15.59 -7.37 0.78
C ALA A 82 -14.43 -8.04 1.54
N ASP A 83 -14.56 -8.21 2.86
CA ASP A 83 -13.53 -8.81 3.72
C ASP A 83 -13.29 -10.30 3.40
N ARG A 84 -14.27 -10.98 2.79
CA ARG A 84 -14.15 -12.39 2.40
C ARG A 84 -13.36 -12.62 1.11
N ARG A 85 -13.10 -11.58 0.31
CA ARG A 85 -12.56 -11.72 -1.06
C ARG A 85 -11.22 -12.45 -1.09
N ASP A 86 -10.33 -12.19 -0.13
CA ASP A 86 -8.97 -12.76 -0.11
C ASP A 86 -9.05 -14.28 0.11
N ARG A 87 -9.94 -14.71 1.03
CA ARG A 87 -10.21 -16.14 1.26
C ARG A 87 -10.86 -16.77 0.04
N LEU A 88 -11.86 -16.12 -0.55
CA LEU A 88 -12.56 -16.61 -1.74
C LEU A 88 -11.61 -16.76 -2.94
N LEU A 89 -10.71 -15.80 -3.15
CA LEU A 89 -9.68 -15.84 -4.19
C LEU A 89 -8.68 -16.99 -3.99
N VAL A 90 -8.30 -17.29 -2.74
CA VAL A 90 -7.45 -18.45 -2.44
C VAL A 90 -8.22 -19.75 -2.66
N MET A 91 -9.47 -19.83 -2.21
CA MET A 91 -10.32 -21.03 -2.37
C MET A 91 -10.60 -21.34 -3.84
N ILE A 92 -10.93 -20.33 -4.64
CA ILE A 92 -11.17 -20.53 -6.08
C ILE A 92 -9.88 -20.89 -6.83
N ALA A 93 -8.73 -20.28 -6.47
CA ALA A 93 -7.45 -20.65 -7.04
C ALA A 93 -7.13 -22.13 -6.73
N ALA A 94 -7.32 -22.56 -5.48
CA ALA A 94 -7.14 -23.95 -5.08
C ALA A 94 -8.12 -24.89 -5.82
N ALA A 95 -9.39 -24.51 -5.95
CA ALA A 95 -10.39 -25.28 -6.68
C ALA A 95 -10.02 -25.46 -8.16
N PHE A 96 -9.51 -24.43 -8.83
CA PHE A 96 -9.05 -24.53 -10.22
C PHE A 96 -7.77 -25.36 -10.37
N VAL A 97 -6.83 -25.29 -9.41
CA VAL A 97 -5.67 -26.18 -9.41
C VAL A 97 -6.12 -27.64 -9.28
N LEU A 98 -7.04 -27.93 -8.35
CA LEU A 98 -7.58 -29.26 -8.15
C LEU A 98 -8.38 -29.75 -9.37
N ALA A 99 -9.15 -28.86 -10.02
CA ALA A 99 -9.83 -29.15 -11.28
C ALA A 99 -8.84 -29.52 -12.39
N GLY A 100 -7.78 -28.73 -12.59
CA GLY A 100 -6.75 -29.02 -13.56
C GLY A 100 -6.04 -30.35 -13.29
N ILE A 101 -5.70 -30.65 -12.03
CA ILE A 101 -5.12 -31.93 -11.64
C ILE A 101 -6.10 -33.08 -11.93
N ALA A 102 -7.39 -32.91 -11.67
CA ALA A 102 -8.41 -33.91 -11.95
C ALA A 102 -8.54 -34.19 -13.47
N GLU A 103 -8.54 -33.15 -14.29
CA GLU A 103 -8.61 -33.29 -15.75
C GLU A 103 -7.34 -33.96 -16.32
N TYR A 104 -6.16 -33.61 -15.82
CA TYR A 104 -4.93 -34.33 -16.21
C TYR A 104 -4.90 -35.76 -15.71
N GLY A 105 -5.46 -36.03 -14.52
CA GLY A 105 -5.66 -37.39 -14.02
C GLY A 105 -6.55 -38.21 -14.95
N ARG A 106 -7.68 -37.62 -15.39
CA ARG A 106 -8.58 -38.22 -16.38
C ARG A 106 -7.87 -38.46 -17.71
N TYR A 107 -7.09 -37.50 -18.19
CA TYR A 107 -6.27 -37.66 -19.40
C TYR A 107 -5.29 -38.84 -19.28
N LEU A 108 -4.61 -38.97 -18.15
CA LEU A 108 -3.68 -40.06 -17.90
C LEU A 108 -4.39 -41.42 -17.84
N ILE A 109 -5.55 -41.49 -17.20
CA ILE A 109 -6.42 -42.67 -17.17
C ILE A 109 -6.79 -43.08 -18.60
N LEU A 110 -7.22 -42.14 -19.45
CA LEU A 110 -7.56 -42.43 -20.85
C LEU A 110 -6.34 -42.93 -21.64
N LEU A 111 -5.16 -42.35 -21.43
CA LEU A 111 -3.93 -42.78 -22.06
C LEU A 111 -3.55 -44.21 -21.66
N GLN A 112 -3.74 -44.56 -20.38
CA GLN A 112 -3.44 -45.90 -19.88
C GLN A 112 -4.49 -46.94 -20.30
N ASN A 113 -5.77 -46.53 -20.39
CA ASN A 113 -6.88 -47.37 -20.86
C ASN A 113 -6.65 -47.89 -22.29
N ARG A 114 -5.83 -47.18 -23.09
CA ARG A 114 -5.43 -47.64 -24.43
C ARG A 114 -4.67 -48.97 -24.42
N THR A 115 -3.97 -49.28 -23.33
CA THR A 115 -3.07 -50.46 -23.25
C THR A 115 -3.43 -51.43 -22.12
N ARG A 116 -4.24 -51.01 -21.14
CA ARG A 116 -4.65 -51.82 -19.99
C ARG A 116 -6.12 -51.56 -19.67
N LEU A 117 -6.86 -52.60 -19.31
CA LEU A 117 -8.21 -52.41 -18.79
C LEU A 117 -8.15 -51.77 -17.40
N ILE A 118 -8.85 -50.66 -17.24
CA ILE A 118 -8.91 -49.92 -15.97
C ILE A 118 -10.11 -50.39 -15.15
N PRO A 119 -9.95 -50.59 -13.83
CA PRO A 119 -11.08 -50.99 -12.98
C PRO A 119 -12.14 -49.88 -12.88
N SER A 120 -13.42 -50.27 -12.89
CA SER A 120 -14.56 -49.34 -12.96
C SER A 120 -14.63 -48.33 -11.81
N TRP A 121 -14.15 -48.68 -10.61
CA TRP A 121 -14.15 -47.77 -9.46
C TRP A 121 -13.23 -46.55 -9.66
N LEU A 122 -12.13 -46.71 -10.41
CA LEU A 122 -11.21 -45.61 -10.69
C LEU A 122 -11.83 -44.60 -11.65
N LEU A 123 -12.60 -45.07 -12.64
CA LEU A 123 -13.36 -44.21 -13.55
C LEU A 123 -14.41 -43.40 -12.79
N TRP A 124 -15.16 -44.04 -11.88
CA TRP A 124 -16.13 -43.36 -11.02
C TRP A 124 -15.52 -42.25 -10.17
N ILE A 125 -14.34 -42.48 -9.58
CA ILE A 125 -13.64 -41.44 -8.80
C ILE A 125 -13.22 -40.27 -9.69
N SER A 126 -12.69 -40.56 -10.88
CA SER A 126 -12.29 -39.53 -11.84
C SER A 126 -13.49 -38.66 -12.24
N ASP A 127 -14.60 -39.27 -12.62
CA ASP A 127 -15.82 -38.57 -13.04
C ASP A 127 -16.42 -37.76 -11.89
N ALA A 128 -16.47 -38.32 -10.68
CA ALA A 128 -16.94 -37.62 -9.49
C ALA A 128 -16.07 -36.38 -9.17
N THR A 129 -14.76 -36.51 -9.34
CA THR A 129 -13.80 -35.42 -9.08
C THR A 129 -13.96 -34.28 -10.09
N VAL A 130 -14.06 -34.61 -11.37
CA VAL A 130 -14.30 -33.63 -12.45
C VAL A 130 -15.65 -32.95 -12.26
N TRP A 131 -16.71 -33.70 -11.93
CA TRP A 131 -18.04 -33.13 -11.69
C TRP A 131 -18.06 -32.22 -10.45
N LEU A 132 -17.41 -32.62 -9.36
CA LEU A 132 -17.31 -31.83 -8.14
C LEU A 132 -16.59 -30.50 -8.39
N PHE A 133 -15.40 -30.52 -8.98
CA PHE A 133 -14.64 -29.29 -9.20
C PHE A 133 -15.22 -28.44 -10.34
N GLY A 134 -15.76 -29.07 -11.38
CA GLY A 134 -16.46 -28.38 -12.47
C GLY A 134 -17.72 -27.64 -12.02
N THR A 135 -18.38 -28.08 -10.94
CA THR A 135 -19.54 -27.39 -10.34
C THR A 135 -19.14 -26.43 -9.22
N LEU A 136 -18.16 -26.80 -8.38
CA LEU A 136 -17.71 -25.97 -7.28
C LEU A 136 -16.98 -24.70 -7.74
N ALA A 137 -16.12 -24.81 -8.76
CA ALA A 137 -15.35 -23.68 -9.29
C ALA A 137 -16.22 -22.50 -9.78
N PRO A 138 -17.27 -22.68 -10.60
CA PRO A 138 -18.12 -21.56 -11.03
C PRO A 138 -18.93 -20.95 -9.88
N ILE A 139 -19.36 -21.75 -8.89
CA ILE A 139 -20.04 -21.23 -7.69
C ILE A 139 -19.09 -20.32 -6.90
N LEU A 140 -17.85 -20.78 -6.66
CA LEU A 140 -16.82 -19.98 -6.01
C LEU A 140 -16.46 -18.74 -6.85
N ALA A 141 -16.43 -18.85 -8.17
CA ALA A 141 -16.22 -17.73 -9.09
C ALA A 141 -17.27 -16.64 -8.92
N LEU A 142 -18.55 -17.02 -8.86
CA LEU A 142 -19.64 -16.07 -8.66
C LEU A 142 -19.53 -15.38 -7.29
N LEU A 143 -19.32 -16.14 -6.21
CA LEU A 143 -19.16 -15.58 -4.87
C LEU A 143 -17.94 -14.64 -4.79
N THR A 144 -16.84 -15.01 -5.44
CA THR A 144 -15.62 -14.20 -5.53
C THR A 144 -15.88 -12.91 -6.31
N ALA A 145 -16.58 -12.98 -7.45
CA ALA A 145 -16.94 -11.81 -8.25
C ALA A 145 -17.80 -10.82 -7.46
N LEU A 146 -18.84 -11.30 -6.76
CA LEU A 146 -19.67 -10.46 -5.90
C LEU A 146 -18.86 -9.81 -4.76
N SER A 147 -17.93 -10.57 -4.17
CA SER A 147 -17.03 -10.07 -3.13
C SER A 147 -16.06 -9.00 -3.65
N LEU A 148 -15.53 -9.17 -4.86
CA LEU A 148 -14.69 -8.20 -5.55
C LEU A 148 -15.45 -6.93 -5.94
N VAL A 149 -16.69 -7.04 -6.41
CA VAL A 149 -17.54 -5.88 -6.73
C VAL A 149 -17.86 -5.09 -5.46
N ALA A 150 -18.22 -5.79 -4.37
CA ALA A 150 -18.44 -5.17 -3.07
C ALA A 150 -17.19 -4.41 -2.58
N TRP A 151 -16.01 -5.02 -2.74
CA TRP A 151 -14.74 -4.36 -2.47
C TRP A 151 -14.50 -3.15 -3.36
N LEU A 152 -14.69 -3.27 -4.68
CA LEU A 152 -14.45 -2.20 -5.65
C LEU A 152 -15.27 -0.95 -5.32
N ILE A 153 -16.56 -1.13 -5.00
CA ILE A 153 -17.45 -0.04 -4.58
C ILE A 153 -16.87 0.67 -3.34
N GLU A 154 -16.39 -0.10 -2.37
CA GLU A 154 -15.88 0.45 -1.12
C GLU A 154 -14.51 1.12 -1.26
N ALA A 155 -13.62 0.53 -2.07
CA ALA A 155 -12.31 1.07 -2.39
C ALA A 155 -12.42 2.40 -3.15
N ARG A 156 -13.32 2.46 -4.15
CA ARG A 156 -13.59 3.71 -4.88
C ARG A 156 -14.16 4.78 -3.99
N ARG A 157 -15.19 4.46 -3.18
CA ARG A 157 -15.77 5.41 -2.21
C ARG A 157 -14.70 5.98 -1.28
N ALA A 158 -13.78 5.16 -0.78
CA ALA A 158 -12.69 5.62 0.07
C ALA A 158 -11.71 6.52 -0.69
N ALA A 159 -11.31 6.15 -1.92
CA ALA A 159 -10.37 6.91 -2.74
C ALA A 159 -10.91 8.30 -3.13
N PHE A 160 -12.17 8.39 -3.56
CA PHE A 160 -12.79 9.68 -3.91
C PHE A 160 -13.05 10.55 -2.67
N ALA A 161 -13.46 9.95 -1.54
CA ALA A 161 -13.64 10.67 -0.29
C ALA A 161 -12.34 11.29 0.23
N ALA A 162 -11.19 10.63 0.05
CA ALA A 162 -9.88 11.18 0.39
C ALA A 162 -9.55 12.46 -0.40
N HIS A 163 -10.10 12.60 -1.62
CA HIS A 163 -9.96 13.77 -2.48
C HIS A 163 -11.11 14.79 -2.29
N GLY A 164 -11.96 14.62 -1.27
CA GLY A 164 -13.11 15.50 -1.02
C GLY A 164 -14.23 15.41 -2.06
N SER A 165 -14.23 14.37 -2.91
CA SER A 165 -15.21 14.18 -3.97
C SER A 165 -16.07 12.94 -3.74
N ARG A 166 -17.26 12.89 -4.35
CA ARG A 166 -18.10 11.69 -4.38
C ARG A 166 -17.83 10.92 -5.67
N ASP A 167 -17.89 9.59 -5.62
CA ASP A 167 -17.73 8.76 -6.82
C ASP A 167 -18.80 9.17 -7.85
N PRO A 168 -18.41 9.56 -9.08
CA PRO A 168 -19.35 9.94 -10.13
C PRO A 168 -20.22 8.77 -10.60
N ARG A 169 -19.77 7.52 -10.40
CA ARG A 169 -20.47 6.32 -10.87
C ARG A 169 -21.45 5.82 -9.81
N ARG A 170 -22.69 5.53 -10.24
CA ARG A 170 -23.68 4.84 -9.39
C ARG A 170 -23.22 3.41 -9.13
N SER A 171 -23.49 2.88 -7.94
CA SER A 171 -23.11 1.51 -7.55
C SER A 171 -23.73 0.44 -8.47
N TRP A 172 -24.92 0.66 -9.02
CA TRP A 172 -25.51 -0.25 -10.00
C TRP A 172 -24.71 -0.35 -11.29
N THR A 173 -24.12 0.76 -11.77
CA THR A 173 -23.26 0.77 -12.96
C THR A 173 -21.99 -0.06 -12.72
N LEU A 174 -21.45 -0.03 -11.51
CA LEU A 174 -20.30 -0.87 -11.13
C LEU A 174 -20.67 -2.36 -11.12
N ILE A 175 -21.84 -2.70 -10.58
CA ILE A 175 -22.34 -4.10 -10.55
C ILE A 175 -22.62 -4.58 -11.98
N ALA A 176 -23.42 -3.84 -12.75
CA ALA A 176 -23.76 -4.18 -14.12
C ALA A 176 -22.51 -4.30 -15.01
N GLY A 177 -21.56 -3.38 -14.85
CA GLY A 177 -20.30 -3.39 -15.58
C GLY A 177 -19.41 -4.60 -15.27
N CYS A 178 -19.56 -5.25 -14.10
CA CYS A 178 -18.75 -6.41 -13.70
C CYS A 178 -19.50 -7.75 -13.79
N VAL A 179 -20.84 -7.76 -13.82
CA VAL A 179 -21.63 -9.01 -13.79
C VAL A 179 -22.18 -9.38 -15.16
N ILE A 180 -22.52 -8.39 -16.00
CA ILE A 180 -23.12 -8.66 -17.31
C ILE A 180 -22.05 -9.24 -18.26
N PRO A 181 -22.23 -10.45 -18.80
CA PRO A 181 -21.31 -11.03 -19.76
C PRO A 181 -21.10 -10.12 -20.99
N GLY A 182 -19.90 -10.12 -21.55
CA GLY A 182 -19.50 -9.21 -22.64
C GLY A 182 -19.13 -7.81 -22.14
N VAL A 183 -20.02 -7.15 -21.41
CA VAL A 183 -19.76 -5.84 -20.77
C VAL A 183 -18.60 -5.95 -19.76
N ASN A 184 -18.58 -7.05 -19.02
CA ASN A 184 -17.53 -7.41 -18.04
C ASN A 184 -16.12 -7.55 -18.64
N LEU A 185 -15.96 -7.59 -19.97
CA LEU A 185 -14.61 -7.68 -20.56
C LEU A 185 -13.85 -6.34 -20.48
N VAL A 186 -14.58 -5.22 -20.56
CA VAL A 186 -13.98 -3.88 -20.70
C VAL A 186 -14.05 -3.09 -19.40
N TRP A 187 -15.23 -3.04 -18.77
CA TRP A 187 -15.51 -2.12 -17.68
C TRP A 187 -14.69 -2.33 -16.40
N PRO A 188 -14.40 -3.55 -15.93
CA PRO A 188 -13.56 -3.75 -14.75
C PRO A 188 -12.17 -3.12 -14.90
N GLY A 189 -11.56 -3.22 -16.09
CA GLY A 189 -10.29 -2.58 -16.40
C GLY A 189 -10.37 -1.06 -16.23
N VAL A 190 -11.41 -0.44 -16.80
CA VAL A 190 -11.66 1.01 -16.66
C VAL A 190 -11.82 1.40 -15.19
N PHE A 191 -12.66 0.68 -14.43
CA PHE A 191 -12.90 0.99 -13.03
C PHE A 191 -11.64 0.88 -12.16
N LEU A 192 -10.77 -0.08 -12.43
CA LEU A 192 -9.49 -0.24 -11.75
C LEU A 192 -8.48 0.84 -12.15
N THR A 193 -8.45 1.26 -13.41
CA THR A 193 -7.59 2.38 -13.85
C THR A 193 -8.01 3.71 -13.22
N GLU A 194 -9.31 3.98 -13.11
CA GLU A 194 -9.84 5.15 -12.40
C GLU A 194 -9.49 5.10 -10.90
N LEU A 195 -9.57 3.92 -10.29
CA LEU A 195 -9.18 3.74 -8.89
C LEU A 195 -7.67 3.99 -8.69
N ALA A 196 -6.83 3.47 -9.59
CA ALA A 196 -5.39 3.68 -9.57
C ALA A 196 -5.00 5.14 -9.90
N ALA A 197 -5.83 5.88 -10.64
CA ALA A 197 -5.60 7.30 -10.91
C ALA A 197 -5.74 8.17 -9.65
N ALA A 198 -6.49 7.72 -8.64
CA ALA A 198 -6.61 8.43 -7.37
C ALA A 198 -5.30 8.43 -6.55
N HIS A 199 -4.46 7.41 -6.70
CA HIS A 199 -3.14 7.35 -6.08
C HIS A 199 -2.14 6.93 -7.15
N PRO A 200 -1.56 7.89 -7.91
CA PRO A 200 -0.85 7.62 -9.15
C PRO A 200 0.49 6.90 -8.90
N ASP A 201 0.39 5.59 -8.69
CA ASP A 201 1.53 4.68 -8.58
C ASP A 201 1.75 3.98 -9.93
N PRO A 202 2.92 4.16 -10.59
CA PRO A 202 3.19 3.54 -11.89
C PRO A 202 3.26 2.01 -11.84
N ARG A 203 3.40 1.43 -10.63
CA ARG A 203 3.36 -0.01 -10.40
C ARG A 203 1.92 -0.53 -10.39
N ALA A 204 1.01 0.20 -9.75
CA ALA A 204 -0.41 -0.15 -9.71
C ALA A 204 -1.03 -0.13 -11.11
N LEU A 205 -0.75 0.92 -11.90
CA LEU A 205 -1.23 1.00 -13.29
C LEU A 205 -0.71 -0.14 -14.18
N ARG A 206 0.56 -0.52 -14.03
CA ARG A 206 1.13 -1.67 -14.74
C ARG A 206 0.46 -2.98 -14.34
N ALA A 207 0.23 -3.19 -13.04
CA ALA A 207 -0.47 -4.38 -12.56
C ALA A 207 -1.90 -4.45 -13.10
N VAL A 208 -2.63 -3.34 -13.12
CA VAL A 208 -3.98 -3.29 -13.71
C VAL A 208 -3.97 -3.63 -15.20
N ARG A 209 -2.98 -3.16 -15.96
CA ARG A 209 -2.82 -3.50 -17.39
C ARG A 209 -2.54 -4.99 -17.61
N ILE A 210 -1.62 -5.56 -16.84
CA ILE A 210 -1.29 -7.00 -16.90
C ILE A 210 -2.52 -7.84 -16.52
N TRP A 211 -3.22 -7.43 -15.46
CA TRP A 211 -4.45 -8.06 -15.02
C TRP A 211 -5.54 -8.02 -16.10
N TRP A 212 -5.74 -6.87 -16.74
CA TRP A 212 -6.73 -6.72 -17.81
C TRP A 212 -6.39 -7.56 -19.04
N ALA A 213 -5.11 -7.60 -19.43
CA ALA A 213 -4.66 -8.48 -20.51
C ALA A 213 -4.93 -9.95 -20.18
N ALA A 214 -4.59 -10.41 -18.96
CA ALA A 214 -4.86 -11.77 -18.52
C ALA A 214 -6.36 -12.07 -18.47
N TRP A 215 -7.20 -11.12 -18.05
CA TRP A 215 -8.66 -11.25 -18.09
C TRP A 215 -9.19 -11.43 -19.51
N ALA A 216 -8.72 -10.61 -20.46
CA ALA A 216 -9.08 -10.74 -21.86
C ALA A 216 -8.63 -12.09 -22.44
N THR A 217 -7.40 -12.53 -22.13
CA THR A 217 -6.89 -13.85 -22.53
C THR A 217 -7.74 -14.99 -21.97
N SER A 218 -8.14 -14.93 -20.70
CA SER A 218 -9.05 -15.92 -20.10
C SER A 218 -10.41 -15.97 -20.81
N GLY A 219 -10.95 -14.82 -21.23
CA GLY A 219 -12.17 -14.75 -22.04
C GLY A 219 -12.00 -15.43 -23.41
N VAL A 220 -10.85 -15.23 -24.07
CA VAL A 220 -10.53 -15.90 -25.33
C VAL A 220 -10.39 -17.42 -25.14
N LEU A 221 -9.70 -17.87 -24.09
CA LEU A 221 -9.57 -19.30 -23.76
C LEU A 221 -10.94 -19.93 -23.51
N PHE A 222 -11.83 -19.25 -22.78
CA PHE A 222 -13.19 -19.72 -22.54
C PHE A 222 -14.00 -19.86 -23.84
N LEU A 223 -13.91 -18.87 -24.73
CA LEU A 223 -14.56 -18.94 -26.05
C LEU A 223 -13.98 -20.09 -26.89
N ALA A 224 -12.66 -20.22 -26.91
CA ALA A 224 -11.98 -21.32 -27.60
C ALA A 224 -12.45 -22.68 -27.05
N ALA A 225 -12.50 -22.86 -25.72
CA ALA A 225 -12.99 -24.08 -25.08
C ALA A 225 -14.44 -24.40 -25.45
N THR A 226 -15.28 -23.38 -25.50
CA THR A 226 -16.70 -23.51 -25.86
C THR A 226 -16.87 -23.90 -27.32
N LEU A 227 -16.09 -23.33 -28.24
CA LEU A 227 -16.11 -23.70 -29.66
C LEU A 227 -15.53 -25.10 -29.89
N TRP A 228 -14.47 -25.46 -29.15
CA TRP A 228 -13.80 -26.76 -29.27
C TRP A 228 -14.70 -27.93 -28.86
N ARG A 229 -15.66 -27.71 -27.95
CA ARG A 229 -16.66 -28.72 -27.56
C ARG A 229 -17.48 -29.28 -28.72
N ASN A 230 -17.57 -28.56 -29.83
CA ASN A 230 -18.33 -29.00 -31.01
C ASN A 230 -17.50 -29.88 -31.97
N ALA A 231 -16.20 -30.08 -31.71
CA ALA A 231 -15.37 -30.95 -32.52
C ALA A 231 -15.61 -32.43 -32.15
N SER A 232 -15.94 -33.26 -33.14
CA SER A 232 -16.36 -34.66 -32.95
C SER A 232 -15.28 -35.71 -33.26
N THR A 233 -14.05 -35.30 -33.56
CA THR A 233 -12.97 -36.25 -33.85
C THR A 233 -12.37 -36.81 -32.55
N LEU A 234 -11.99 -38.09 -32.56
CA LEU A 234 -11.38 -38.75 -31.39
C LEU A 234 -10.10 -38.06 -30.89
N GLN A 235 -9.31 -37.47 -31.81
CA GLN A 235 -8.16 -36.65 -31.45
C GLN A 235 -8.59 -35.32 -30.80
N ALA A 236 -9.62 -34.65 -31.33
CA ALA A 236 -10.11 -33.41 -30.76
C ALA A 236 -10.71 -33.60 -29.35
N GLU A 237 -11.30 -34.77 -29.07
CA GLU A 237 -11.81 -35.09 -27.73
C GLU A 237 -10.66 -35.26 -26.72
N ALA A 238 -9.58 -35.95 -27.09
CA ALA A 238 -8.39 -36.10 -26.24
C ALA A 238 -7.66 -34.75 -26.02
N ASP A 239 -7.54 -33.94 -27.08
CA ASP A 239 -6.98 -32.59 -26.99
C ASP A 239 -7.87 -31.68 -26.14
N GLY A 240 -9.19 -31.88 -26.17
CA GLY A 240 -10.17 -31.15 -25.39
C GLY A 240 -10.01 -31.34 -23.87
N VAL A 241 -9.72 -32.57 -23.41
CA VAL A 241 -9.44 -32.83 -21.97
C VAL A 241 -8.18 -32.09 -21.53
N SER A 242 -7.11 -32.19 -22.32
CA SER A 242 -5.82 -31.51 -22.04
C SER A 242 -5.98 -29.99 -22.03
N PHE A 243 -6.76 -29.46 -22.98
CA PHE A 243 -7.06 -28.04 -23.11
C PHE A 243 -7.91 -27.51 -21.95
N THR A 244 -8.85 -28.32 -21.44
CA THR A 244 -9.67 -27.98 -20.27
C THR A 244 -8.79 -27.89 -19.02
N GLY A 245 -7.94 -28.89 -18.77
CA GLY A 245 -6.98 -28.86 -17.66
C GLY A 245 -6.02 -27.67 -17.75
N PHE A 246 -5.53 -27.34 -18.94
CA PHE A 246 -4.71 -26.15 -19.16
C PHE A 246 -5.46 -24.84 -18.87
N THR A 247 -6.73 -24.75 -19.28
CA THR A 247 -7.57 -23.57 -19.04
C THR A 247 -7.86 -23.40 -17.55
N ASP A 248 -8.08 -24.48 -16.82
CA ASP A 248 -8.25 -24.45 -15.36
C ASP A 248 -6.99 -23.94 -14.64
N LEU A 249 -5.80 -24.40 -15.05
CA LEU A 249 -4.54 -23.88 -14.50
C LEU A 249 -4.32 -22.40 -14.83
N CYS A 250 -4.67 -21.97 -16.05
CA CYS A 250 -4.67 -20.55 -16.42
C CYS A 250 -5.63 -19.74 -15.53
N ALA A 251 -6.83 -20.28 -15.25
CA ALA A 251 -7.81 -19.64 -14.38
C ALA A 251 -7.31 -19.55 -12.92
N ALA A 252 -6.62 -20.57 -12.42
CA ALA A 252 -5.93 -20.51 -11.12
C ALA A 252 -4.88 -19.41 -11.08
N GLY A 253 -4.04 -19.32 -12.12
CA GLY A 253 -3.05 -18.25 -12.27
C GLY A 253 -3.71 -16.86 -12.29
N PHE A 254 -4.82 -16.71 -13.00
CA PHE A 254 -5.59 -15.48 -13.04
C PHE A 254 -6.19 -15.11 -11.67
N ALA A 255 -6.67 -16.08 -10.89
CA ALA A 255 -7.16 -15.84 -9.52
C ALA A 255 -6.04 -15.32 -8.60
N VAL A 256 -4.84 -15.90 -8.69
CA VAL A 256 -3.66 -15.43 -7.94
C VAL A 256 -3.24 -14.03 -8.40
N LEU A 257 -3.23 -13.77 -9.70
CA LEU A 257 -2.94 -12.45 -10.27
C LEU A 257 -3.96 -11.39 -9.81
N THR A 258 -5.24 -11.77 -9.71
CA THR A 258 -6.30 -10.91 -9.19
C THR A 258 -6.06 -10.60 -7.71
N LEU A 259 -5.73 -11.60 -6.91
CA LEU A 259 -5.38 -11.40 -5.49
C LEU A 259 -4.19 -10.45 -5.33
N TRP A 260 -3.14 -10.64 -6.12
CA TRP A 260 -1.97 -9.76 -6.10
C TRP A 260 -2.34 -8.32 -6.49
N THR A 261 -3.12 -8.14 -7.55
CA THR A 261 -3.53 -6.82 -8.04
C THR A 261 -4.36 -6.08 -6.99
N VAL A 262 -5.32 -6.77 -6.36
CA VAL A 262 -6.15 -6.21 -5.28
C VAL A 262 -5.29 -5.81 -4.08
N ARG A 263 -4.38 -6.69 -3.64
CA ARG A 263 -3.46 -6.38 -2.52
C ARG A 263 -2.54 -5.22 -2.85
N LEU A 264 -2.02 -5.15 -4.07
CA LEU A 264 -1.15 -4.06 -4.53
C LEU A 264 -1.90 -2.72 -4.52
N LEU A 265 -3.15 -2.68 -4.99
CA LEU A 265 -3.98 -1.48 -4.99
C LEU A 265 -4.30 -0.96 -3.58
N GLU A 266 -4.24 -1.83 -2.57
CA GLU A 266 -4.39 -1.46 -1.16
C GLU A 266 -3.06 -1.19 -0.45
N GLY A 267 -1.94 -1.18 -1.19
CA GLY A 267 -0.62 -0.98 -0.61
C GLY A 267 -0.18 -2.16 0.27
N ARG A 268 -0.60 -3.39 -0.05
CA ARG A 268 -0.18 -4.61 0.65
C ARG A 268 0.68 -5.51 -0.22
N ASP A 269 1.50 -6.33 0.43
CA ASP A 269 2.30 -7.34 -0.24
C ASP A 269 1.52 -8.63 -0.50
N LEU A 270 2.11 -9.56 -1.27
CA LEU A 270 1.53 -10.88 -1.57
C LEU A 270 1.17 -11.68 -0.32
N ARG A 271 1.83 -11.45 0.81
CA ARG A 271 1.52 -12.11 2.10
C ARG A 271 0.40 -11.43 2.88
N GLY A 272 -0.11 -10.29 2.40
CA GLY A 272 -1.13 -9.48 3.09
C GLY A 272 -0.56 -8.47 4.08
N ASN A 273 0.76 -8.40 4.23
CA ASN A 273 1.40 -7.41 5.08
C ASN A 273 1.26 -6.00 4.47
N PRO A 274 0.99 -4.96 5.27
CA PRO A 274 1.03 -3.59 4.77
C PRO A 274 2.42 -3.30 4.24
N ARG A 275 2.50 -2.72 3.04
CA ARG A 275 3.78 -2.21 2.51
C ARG A 275 4.15 -1.04 3.37
N SER A 276 5.16 -1.22 4.21
CA SER A 276 5.75 -0.12 4.95
C SER A 276 6.29 0.87 3.93
N ALA A 277 5.61 2.01 3.78
CA ALA A 277 6.21 3.16 3.14
C ALA A 277 7.40 3.55 4.03
N HIS A 278 8.61 3.20 3.60
CA HIS A 278 9.82 3.67 4.27
C HIS A 278 9.82 5.19 4.13
N ARG A 279 9.42 5.88 5.20
CA ARG A 279 9.63 7.31 5.33
C ARG A 279 11.12 7.50 5.58
N LEU A 280 11.88 7.66 4.49
CA LEU A 280 13.27 8.08 4.55
C LEU A 280 13.27 9.52 5.06
N LEU A 281 13.38 9.65 6.37
CA LEU A 281 13.78 10.89 6.99
C LEU A 281 15.26 11.07 6.65
N ILE A 282 15.65 12.26 6.23
CA ILE A 282 17.07 12.62 6.17
C ILE A 282 17.59 12.35 7.59
N ALA A 283 18.51 11.40 7.72
CA ALA A 283 19.25 11.23 8.95
C ALA A 283 19.96 12.58 9.16
N ALA A 284 19.47 13.39 10.10
CA ALA A 284 20.39 14.31 10.75
C ALA A 284 21.50 13.40 11.27
N ASP A 285 22.76 13.72 10.94
CA ASP A 285 23.91 13.01 11.48
C ASP A 285 23.64 12.70 12.96
N PRO A 286 23.96 11.48 13.45
CA PRO A 286 23.73 11.13 14.83
C PRO A 286 24.25 12.28 15.68
N ALA A 287 23.37 12.88 16.48
CA ALA A 287 23.71 14.05 17.28
C ALA A 287 25.00 13.71 18.02
N GLN A 288 26.10 14.35 17.62
CA GLN A 288 27.36 14.16 18.29
C GLN A 288 27.10 14.66 19.72
N GLU A 289 27.08 13.75 20.68
CA GLU A 289 26.89 14.09 22.09
C GLU A 289 28.13 14.86 22.54
N VAL A 290 28.15 16.17 22.26
CA VAL A 290 29.21 17.10 22.66
C VAL A 290 29.21 17.28 24.18
N ILE A 291 28.12 16.90 24.85
CA ILE A 291 27.96 17.00 26.29
C ILE A 291 27.93 15.57 26.84
N ALA A 292 29.00 15.18 27.52
CA ALA A 292 29.04 13.93 28.27
C ALA A 292 27.88 13.92 29.30
N PRO A 293 27.19 12.78 29.49
CA PRO A 293 26.16 12.65 30.51
C PRO A 293 26.73 13.10 31.86
N VAL A 294 26.07 14.04 32.53
CA VAL A 294 26.48 14.49 33.86
C VAL A 294 26.26 13.32 34.80
N GLU A 295 27.34 12.64 35.18
CA GLU A 295 27.31 11.69 36.28
C GLU A 295 26.90 12.44 37.54
N PRO A 296 25.86 12.00 38.27
CA PRO A 296 25.50 12.63 39.53
C PRO A 296 26.69 12.47 40.47
N GLY A 297 27.31 13.60 40.82
CA GLY A 297 28.43 13.62 41.77
C GLY A 297 28.05 12.85 43.02
N GLY A 298 28.80 11.78 43.28
CA GLY A 298 28.69 10.99 44.50
C GLY A 298 28.76 11.92 45.70
N ALA A 299 27.91 11.66 46.68
CA ALA A 299 27.91 12.35 47.96
C ALA A 299 29.31 12.25 48.58
N SER A 300 30.09 13.31 48.43
CA SER A 300 31.29 13.54 49.23
C SER A 300 30.82 13.83 50.64
N THR A 301 30.84 12.80 51.48
CA THR A 301 30.84 12.94 52.94
C THR A 301 31.98 13.90 53.29
N ALA A 302 31.60 15.12 53.69
CA ALA A 302 32.52 16.02 54.38
C ALA A 302 32.69 15.48 55.80
N GLU A 303 33.71 14.64 55.99
CA GLU A 303 34.29 14.40 57.30
C GLU A 303 35.52 15.30 57.41
N GLU A 304 35.39 16.34 58.22
CA GLU A 304 36.51 17.10 58.77
C GLU A 304 37.41 16.15 59.55
N THR A 305 38.65 15.96 59.13
CA THR A 305 39.78 15.72 60.04
C THR A 305 41.04 16.25 59.39
N GLU A 306 41.36 17.48 59.77
CA GLU A 306 42.67 17.93 60.25
C GLU A 306 43.89 17.07 59.87
N SER A 307 44.86 17.69 59.18
CA SER A 307 46.30 17.73 59.54
C SER A 307 47.19 17.77 58.29
N SER A 308 48.09 18.76 58.24
CA SER A 308 49.42 18.71 57.63
C SER A 308 49.51 18.40 56.11
N GLU A 309 50.27 19.05 55.25
CA GLU A 309 51.49 19.82 55.42
C GLU A 309 52.03 20.10 54.01
N SER A 310 52.51 21.33 53.80
CA SER A 310 53.64 21.70 52.94
C SER A 310 53.58 21.59 51.40
N ALA A 311 53.94 22.76 50.83
CA ALA A 311 54.91 22.95 49.74
C ALA A 311 54.43 22.96 48.27
N GLU A 312 54.21 24.21 47.81
CA GLU A 312 54.87 24.87 46.66
C GLU A 312 54.63 24.40 45.20
N PRO A 313 54.82 25.32 44.22
CA PRO A 313 54.06 25.37 42.97
C PRO A 313 54.87 24.93 41.72
N GLY A 314 54.16 24.49 40.67
CA GLY A 314 54.74 24.33 39.34
C GLY A 314 53.74 23.62 38.43
N GLU A 315 53.14 24.29 37.44
CA GLU A 315 53.72 24.65 36.14
C GLU A 315 52.97 23.84 35.06
N ASN A 316 52.09 24.53 34.34
CA ASN A 316 51.54 24.04 33.08
C ASN A 316 52.63 24.07 32.02
N PRO A 317 52.70 23.05 31.15
CA PRO A 317 52.93 23.36 29.76
C PRO A 317 51.93 22.68 28.83
N HIS A 318 51.35 23.54 27.99
CA HIS A 318 50.80 23.26 26.67
C HIS A 318 51.58 22.17 25.91
N LYS A 319 50.85 21.26 25.26
CA LYS A 319 51.29 20.68 23.98
C LYS A 319 50.17 20.72 22.94
N GLU A 320 50.39 21.62 22.01
CA GLU A 320 49.80 21.78 20.70
C GLU A 320 50.49 20.79 19.73
N VAL A 321 49.74 19.95 19.00
CA VAL A 321 50.16 19.27 17.75
C VAL A 321 48.88 19.02 16.94
N VAL A 322 48.48 19.94 16.06
CA VAL A 322 48.85 20.07 14.64
C VAL A 322 48.55 18.82 13.81
N ALA A 323 47.66 19.06 12.87
CA ALA A 323 47.14 18.17 11.85
C ALA A 323 48.23 17.63 10.91
N LYS A 324 47.92 16.46 10.35
CA LYS A 324 48.16 16.19 8.94
C LYS A 324 46.96 15.46 8.35
#